data_AF-A0A8I2K2K7-F1
#
_entry.id   AF-A0A8I2K2K7-F1
#
_cell.length_a   1.000
_cell.length_b   1.000
_cell.length_c   1.000
_cell.angle_alpha   90.00
_cell.angle_beta   90.00
_cell.angle_gamma   90.00
#
_symmetry.space_group_name_H-M   'P 1'
#
loop_
_entity.id
_entity.type
_entity.pdbx_description
1 polymer ?
#
loop_
_entity_poly.entity_id
_entity_poly.type
_entity_poly.pdbx_seq_one_letter_code
_entity_poly.pdbx_strand_id
1 'polypeptide(L)'
;MKTKILFILLVISLAFNVGVLFKLIAKSPRQPRANTDECIHWKDCSICLELYLTPQQIQELEKHLHQFKEEIAPFKGQLEKERQGLFQLLKKDSLDESETHRHVQTITGLQSRIQDKFIRHLFRIKSVFSSDQQRKLYNYFHQELCCKKQASCSSEAIPQKSGCKENQGSKGGQKTP
;
A
#
# COMPACT_ATOMS: atom_id res chain seq x y z
N MET A 1 15.03 -28.50 8.87
CA MET A 1 15.01 -27.83 7.55
C MET A 1 13.70 -27.07 7.26
N LYS A 2 12.52 -27.58 7.62
CA LYS A 2 11.22 -26.94 7.36
C LYS A 2 11.04 -25.56 8.02
N THR A 3 11.56 -25.38 9.24
CA THR A 3 11.52 -24.10 9.98
C THR A 3 12.35 -23.00 9.30
N LYS A 4 13.51 -23.35 8.74
CA LYS A 4 14.38 -22.41 8.01
C LYS A 4 13.71 -21.87 6.73
N ILE A 5 13.00 -22.73 6.00
CA ILE A 5 12.26 -22.33 4.79
C ILE A 5 11.08 -21.41 5.14
N LEU A 6 10.34 -21.74 6.21
CA LEU A 6 9.26 -20.90 6.72
C LEU A 6 9.75 -19.51 7.16
N PHE A 7 10.93 -19.46 7.78
CA PHE A 7 11.56 -18.22 8.21
C PHE A 7 11.99 -17.35 7.03
N ILE A 8 12.59 -17.95 6.00
CA ILE A 8 12.96 -17.26 4.75
C ILE A 8 11.70 -16.71 4.06
N LEU A 9 10.64 -17.51 3.96
CA LEU A 9 9.36 -17.07 3.38
C LEU A 9 8.71 -15.94 4.18
N LEU A 10 8.80 -15.97 5.52
CA LEU A 10 8.28 -14.91 6.38
C LEU A 10 9.04 -13.60 6.15
N VAL A 11 10.37 -13.64 6.10
CA VAL A 11 11.21 -12.46 5.84
C VAL A 11 10.93 -11.90 4.44
N ILE A 12 10.75 -12.75 3.43
CA ILE A 12 10.41 -12.33 2.06
C ILE A 12 9.02 -11.71 2.00
N SER A 13 8.01 -12.33 2.63
CA SER A 13 6.63 -11.80 2.70
C SER A 13 6.57 -10.44 3.40
N LEU A 14 7.30 -10.29 4.51
CA LEU A 14 7.37 -9.04 5.26
C LEU A 14 8.14 -7.96 4.50
N ALA A 15 9.24 -8.32 3.83
CA ALA A 15 9.97 -7.44 2.95
C ALA A 15 9.14 -7.03 1.72
N PHE A 16 8.25 -7.89 1.22
CA PHE A 16 7.35 -7.57 0.12
C PHE A 16 6.25 -6.59 0.56
N ASN A 17 5.60 -6.82 1.71
CA ASN A 17 4.57 -5.91 2.23
C ASN A 17 5.13 -4.53 2.55
N VAL A 18 6.33 -4.47 3.14
CA VAL A 18 7.00 -3.20 3.40
C VAL A 18 7.64 -2.64 2.13
N GLY A 19 8.10 -3.47 1.21
CA GLY A 19 8.61 -3.06 -0.10
C GLY A 19 7.53 -2.44 -0.97
N VAL A 20 6.28 -2.90 -0.89
CA VAL A 20 5.12 -2.27 -1.53
C VAL A 20 4.78 -0.94 -0.84
N LEU A 21 4.76 -0.88 0.50
CA LEU A 21 4.56 0.37 1.24
C LEU A 21 5.68 1.40 0.93
N PHE A 22 6.93 0.95 0.87
CA PHE A 22 8.07 1.77 0.48
C PHE A 22 8.08 2.04 -1.01
N LYS A 23 7.55 1.22 -1.92
CA LYS A 23 7.40 1.62 -3.33
C LYS A 23 6.36 2.73 -3.50
N LEU A 24 5.32 2.72 -2.66
CA LEU A 24 4.28 3.74 -2.64
C LEU A 24 4.77 5.04 -1.96
N ILE A 25 5.67 4.94 -0.97
CA ILE A 25 6.21 6.11 -0.22
C ILE A 25 7.58 6.58 -0.76
N ALA A 26 8.36 5.67 -1.34
CA ALA A 26 9.69 5.88 -1.90
C ALA A 26 9.73 5.34 -3.33
N LYS A 27 9.45 6.21 -4.29
CA LYS A 27 10.06 6.08 -5.62
C LYS A 27 11.58 6.28 -5.42
N SER A 28 12.31 5.20 -5.13
CA SER A 28 13.77 5.25 -5.02
C SER A 28 14.38 5.41 -6.42
N PRO A 29 15.25 6.41 -6.66
CA PRO A 29 16.20 6.34 -7.74
C PRO A 29 17.46 5.65 -7.21
N ARG A 30 17.81 4.50 -7.78
CA ARG A 30 19.20 4.04 -7.83
C ARG A 30 19.67 4.12 -9.27
N GLN A 31 19.75 5.34 -9.80
CA GLN A 31 20.65 5.72 -10.90
C GLN A 31 20.98 7.21 -10.75
N PRO A 32 22.25 7.62 -10.94
CA PRO A 32 22.60 9.02 -11.07
C PRO A 32 22.13 9.50 -12.46
N ARG A 33 20.88 9.99 -12.54
CA ARG A 33 20.43 10.83 -13.65
C ARG A 33 20.08 12.19 -13.08
N ALA A 34 20.62 13.21 -13.72
CA ALA A 34 20.61 14.61 -13.35
C ALA A 34 19.27 15.09 -12.75
N ASN A 35 19.38 15.87 -11.67
CA ASN A 35 18.43 16.91 -11.22
C ASN A 35 16.96 16.68 -11.61
N THR A 36 16.38 15.56 -11.17
CA THR A 36 14.93 15.43 -11.08
C THR A 36 14.60 15.55 -9.61
N ASP A 37 14.33 16.79 -9.20
CA ASP A 37 13.59 17.07 -7.97
C ASP A 37 12.46 16.07 -7.86
N GLU A 38 12.43 15.41 -6.70
CA GLU A 38 11.43 14.44 -6.31
C GLU A 38 10.04 14.96 -6.71
N CYS A 39 9.19 14.12 -7.33
CA CYS A 39 7.76 14.40 -7.50
C CYS A 39 7.05 14.42 -6.12
N ILE A 40 7.43 15.35 -5.25
CA ILE A 40 6.90 15.62 -3.91
C ILE A 40 6.19 16.97 -3.87
N HIS A 41 6.15 17.69 -4.99
CA HIS A 41 5.24 18.81 -5.08
C HIS A 41 3.83 18.29 -5.37
N TRP A 42 2.95 18.45 -4.37
CA TRP A 42 1.50 18.30 -4.54
C TRP A 42 0.98 19.10 -5.75
N LYS A 43 1.74 20.12 -6.18
CA LYS A 43 1.47 20.93 -7.37
C LYS A 43 1.49 20.13 -8.69
N ASP A 44 2.26 19.04 -8.77
CA ASP A 44 2.48 18.30 -10.03
C ASP A 44 1.77 16.94 -10.06
N CYS A 45 0.95 16.64 -9.04
CA CYS A 45 0.24 15.38 -8.97
C CYS A 45 -1.11 15.49 -9.70
N SER A 46 -1.39 14.59 -10.66
CA SER A 46 -2.66 14.53 -11.42
C SER A 46 -3.90 14.60 -10.51
N ILE A 47 -3.86 13.90 -9.38
CA ILE A 47 -4.97 13.89 -8.42
C ILE A 47 -5.19 15.27 -7.78
N CYS A 48 -4.14 16.08 -7.61
CA CYS A 48 -4.26 17.40 -7.00
C CYS A 48 -4.91 18.41 -7.95
N LEU A 49 -4.64 18.27 -9.25
CA LEU A 49 -5.33 19.02 -10.29
C LEU A 49 -6.83 18.66 -10.33
N GLU A 50 -7.17 17.37 -10.23
CA GLU A 50 -8.57 16.90 -10.21
C GLU A 50 -9.35 17.30 -8.94
N LEU A 51 -8.64 17.46 -7.82
CA LEU A 51 -9.21 17.87 -6.53
C LEU A 51 -9.33 19.39 -6.40
N TYR A 52 -8.80 20.17 -7.33
CA TYR A 52 -8.80 21.65 -7.30
C TYR A 52 -8.34 22.20 -5.95
N LEU A 53 -7.18 21.74 -5.47
CA LEU A 53 -6.66 22.14 -4.16
C LEU A 53 -6.31 23.63 -4.13
N THR A 54 -6.74 24.32 -3.08
CA THR A 54 -6.35 25.72 -2.88
C THR A 54 -4.88 25.83 -2.47
N PRO A 55 -4.22 26.98 -2.71
CA PRO A 55 -2.84 27.19 -2.25
C PRO A 55 -2.65 26.96 -0.75
N GLN A 56 -3.66 27.33 0.06
CA GLN A 56 -3.64 27.09 1.51
C GLN A 56 -3.70 25.60 1.86
N GLN A 57 -4.56 24.83 1.17
CA GLN A 57 -4.62 23.38 1.35
C GLN A 57 -3.30 22.71 0.99
N ILE A 58 -2.67 23.13 -0.12
CA ILE A 58 -1.35 22.62 -0.55
C ILE A 58 -0.31 22.87 0.55
N GLN A 59 -0.26 24.07 1.10
CA GLN A 59 0.68 24.42 2.17
C GLN A 59 0.49 23.57 3.45
N GLU A 60 -0.76 23.34 3.87
CA GLU A 60 -1.04 22.47 5.02
C GLU A 60 -0.70 21.00 4.74
N LEU A 61 -0.93 20.51 3.52
CA LEU A 61 -0.52 19.16 3.12
C LEU A 61 1.01 19.00 3.13
N GLU A 62 1.75 19.98 2.64
CA GLU A 62 3.22 20.01 2.68
C GLU A 62 3.74 20.00 4.12
N LYS A 63 3.15 20.81 5.00
CA LYS A 63 3.45 20.84 6.43
C LYS A 63 3.18 19.50 7.10
N HIS A 64 2.02 18.90 6.86
CA HIS A 64 1.71 17.57 7.40
C HIS A 64 2.66 16.49 6.89
N LEU A 65 3.07 16.56 5.62
CA LEU A 65 4.03 15.62 5.04
C LEU A 65 5.40 15.78 5.71
N HIS A 66 5.86 17.02 5.91
CA HIS A 66 7.11 17.30 6.62
C HIS A 66 7.10 16.72 8.04
N GLN A 67 6.05 17.03 8.81
CA GLN A 67 5.87 16.49 10.16
C GLN A 67 5.86 14.95 10.17
N PHE A 68 5.15 14.32 9.23
CA PHE A 68 5.15 12.86 9.13
C PHE A 68 6.53 12.29 8.83
N LYS A 69 7.29 12.90 7.91
CA LYS A 69 8.66 12.50 7.60
C LYS A 69 9.56 12.57 8.84
N GLU A 70 9.49 13.66 9.60
CA GLU A 70 10.22 13.82 10.86
C GLU A 70 9.81 12.76 11.89
N GLU A 71 8.51 12.54 12.08
CA GLU A 71 7.98 11.55 13.03
C GLU A 71 8.45 10.12 12.72
N ILE A 72 8.60 9.75 11.45
CA ILE A 72 9.01 8.39 11.05
C ILE A 72 10.52 8.20 10.87
N ALA A 73 11.29 9.29 10.74
CA ALA A 73 12.74 9.26 10.55
C ALA A 73 13.48 8.35 11.55
N PRO A 74 13.26 8.45 12.89
CA PRO A 74 13.96 7.59 13.84
C PRO A 74 13.63 6.11 13.66
N PHE A 75 12.38 5.78 13.35
CA PHE A 75 11.96 4.39 13.13
C PHE A 75 12.54 3.81 11.85
N LYS A 76 12.66 4.61 10.78
CA LYS A 76 13.35 4.20 9.54
C LYS A 76 14.82 3.89 9.79
N GLY A 77 15.51 4.75 10.55
CA GLY A 77 16.91 4.53 10.92
C GLY A 77 17.10 3.26 11.75
N GLN A 78 16.23 3.00 12.72
CA GLN A 78 16.27 1.76 13.51
C GLN A 78 15.94 0.53 12.65
N LEU A 79 14.93 0.62 11.79
CA LEU A 79 14.51 -0.49 10.93
C LEU A 79 15.65 -0.93 9.99
N GLU A 80 16.39 0.03 9.45
CA GLU A 80 17.55 -0.26 8.61
C GLU A 80 18.68 -0.94 9.39
N LYS A 81 18.98 -0.46 10.61
CA LYS A 81 19.97 -1.11 11.48
C LYS A 81 19.60 -2.56 11.82
N GLU A 82 18.34 -2.82 12.16
CA GLU A 82 17.87 -4.18 12.49
C GLU A 82 17.91 -5.11 11.26
N ARG A 83 17.59 -4.60 10.07
CA ARG A 83 17.73 -5.35 8.80
C ARG A 83 19.17 -5.68 8.49
N GLN A 84 20.08 -4.74 8.69
CA GLN A 84 21.51 -4.99 8.56
C GLN A 84 21.99 -6.04 9.56
N GLY A 85 21.51 -5.98 10.81
CA GLY A 85 21.75 -7.01 11.83
C GLY A 85 21.36 -8.41 11.38
N LEU A 86 20.14 -8.59 10.87
CA LEU A 86 19.71 -9.87 10.28
C LEU A 86 20.61 -10.31 9.12
N PHE A 87 20.99 -9.38 8.23
CA PHE A 87 21.87 -9.72 7.12
C PHE A 87 23.26 -10.18 7.58
N GLN A 88 23.80 -9.60 8.66
CA GLN A 88 25.06 -10.07 9.25
C GLN A 88 24.91 -11.45 9.89
N LEU A 89 23.77 -11.76 10.52
CA LEU A 89 23.51 -13.10 11.07
C LEU A 89 23.45 -14.18 9.99
N LEU A 90 22.89 -13.86 8.82
CA LEU A 90 22.84 -14.77 7.69
C LEU A 90 24.22 -15.08 7.08
N LYS A 91 25.24 -14.27 7.36
CA LYS A 91 26.61 -14.51 6.91
C LYS A 91 27.42 -15.40 7.85
N LYS A 92 26.96 -15.64 9.08
CA LYS A 92 27.66 -16.49 10.04
C LYS A 92 27.48 -17.97 9.65
N ASP A 93 28.50 -18.80 9.92
CA ASP A 93 28.45 -20.24 9.63
C ASP A 93 27.40 -20.99 10.46
N SER A 94 27.04 -20.44 11.62
CA SER A 94 25.95 -20.93 12.47
C SER A 94 24.93 -19.82 12.73
N LEU A 95 23.65 -20.18 12.63
CA LEU A 95 22.54 -19.27 12.86
C LEU A 95 22.18 -19.30 14.34
N ASP A 96 22.35 -18.18 15.03
CA ASP A 96 21.78 -17.97 16.36
C ASP A 96 20.28 -17.68 16.21
N GLU A 97 19.44 -18.68 16.47
CA GLU A 97 17.99 -18.57 16.33
C GLU A 97 17.39 -17.56 17.32
N SER A 98 17.99 -17.41 18.51
CA SER A 98 17.51 -16.47 19.54
C SER A 98 17.79 -15.02 19.12
N GLU A 99 19.02 -14.74 18.68
CA GLU A 99 19.41 -13.42 18.19
C GLU A 99 18.59 -13.03 16.95
N THR A 100 18.40 -13.98 16.03
CA THR A 100 17.57 -13.80 14.83
C THR A 100 16.12 -13.47 15.19
N HIS A 101 15.53 -14.22 16.13
CA HIS A 101 14.16 -13.99 16.56
C HIS A 101 13.98 -12.58 17.18
N ARG A 102 14.94 -12.13 17.99
CA ARG A 102 14.95 -10.79 18.59
C ARG A 102 14.95 -9.68 17.53
N HIS A 103 15.78 -9.81 16.50
CA HIS A 103 15.79 -8.85 15.38
C HIS A 103 14.46 -8.85 14.62
N VAL A 104 13.88 -10.01 14.35
CA VAL A 104 12.56 -10.09 13.67
C VAL A 104 11.47 -9.43 14.49
N GLN A 105 11.38 -9.72 15.80
CA GLN A 105 10.40 -9.08 16.69
C GLN A 105 10.56 -7.55 16.69
N THR A 106 11.80 -7.06 16.75
CA THR A 106 12.10 -5.62 16.73
C THR A 106 11.67 -4.99 15.41
N ILE A 107 11.99 -5.62 14.28
CA ILE A 107 11.56 -5.18 12.94
C ILE A 107 10.05 -5.09 12.86
N THR A 108 9.33 -6.13 13.28
CA THR A 108 7.86 -6.14 13.25
C THR A 108 7.29 -5.01 14.11
N GLY A 109 7.83 -4.79 15.30
CA GLY A 109 7.44 -3.68 16.17
C GLY A 109 7.65 -2.31 15.52
N LEU A 110 8.82 -2.08 14.89
CA LEU A 110 9.13 -0.83 14.19
C LEU A 110 8.20 -0.60 13.00
N GLN A 111 7.92 -1.64 12.21
CA GLN A 111 6.99 -1.56 11.07
C GLN A 111 5.57 -1.23 11.53
N SER A 112 5.09 -1.86 12.59
CA SER A 112 3.78 -1.56 13.17
C SER A 112 3.68 -0.10 13.61
N ARG A 113 4.73 0.45 14.24
CA ARG A 113 4.79 1.87 14.61
C ARG A 113 4.75 2.81 13.41
N ILE A 114 5.48 2.48 12.34
CA ILE A 114 5.46 3.27 11.09
C ILE A 114 4.05 3.23 10.46
N GLN A 115 3.38 2.07 10.46
CA GLN A 115 2.03 1.93 9.93
C GLN A 115 0.99 2.72 10.74
N ASP A 116 1.04 2.67 12.08
CA ASP A 116 0.17 3.48 12.94
C ASP A 116 0.37 4.98 12.66
N LYS A 117 1.63 5.43 12.57
CA LYS A 117 1.98 6.81 12.20
C LYS A 117 1.43 7.21 10.83
N PHE A 118 1.53 6.32 9.85
CA PHE A 118 1.01 6.55 8.51
C PHE A 118 -0.52 6.68 8.51
N ILE A 119 -1.23 5.80 9.22
CA ILE A 119 -2.69 5.87 9.36
C ILE A 119 -3.11 7.21 9.99
N ARG A 120 -2.44 7.63 11.07
CA ARG A 120 -2.69 8.95 11.69
C ARG A 120 -2.42 10.10 10.74
N HIS A 121 -1.35 10.02 9.95
CA HIS A 121 -1.03 11.02 8.93
C HIS A 121 -2.12 11.09 7.85
N LEU A 122 -2.66 9.95 7.40
CA LEU A 122 -3.80 9.93 6.47
C LEU A 122 -5.04 10.61 7.05
N PHE A 123 -5.32 10.45 8.34
CA PHE A 123 -6.41 11.18 9.01
C PHE A 123 -6.17 12.69 9.05
N ARG A 124 -4.92 13.13 9.29
CA ARG A 124 -4.56 14.56 9.24
C ARG A 124 -4.76 15.12 7.82
N ILE A 125 -4.22 14.44 6.80
CA ILE A 125 -4.41 14.79 5.39
C ILE A 125 -5.90 14.89 5.04
N LYS A 126 -6.71 13.89 5.44
CA LYS A 126 -8.15 13.88 5.18
C LYS A 126 -8.83 15.16 5.69
N SER A 127 -8.42 15.66 6.86
CA SER A 127 -9.01 16.84 7.49
C SER A 127 -8.78 18.15 6.72
N VAL A 128 -7.79 18.20 5.83
CA VAL A 128 -7.51 19.36 4.98
C VAL A 128 -8.52 19.47 3.82
N PHE A 129 -9.10 18.35 3.40
CA PHE A 129 -10.02 18.30 2.26
C PHE A 129 -11.47 18.58 2.68
N SER A 130 -12.21 19.26 1.80
CA SER A 130 -13.67 19.38 1.91
C SER A 130 -14.35 18.01 1.72
N SER A 131 -15.60 17.87 2.16
CA SER A 131 -16.37 16.63 1.99
C SER A 131 -16.44 16.17 0.53
N ASP A 132 -16.56 17.10 -0.41
CA ASP A 132 -16.61 16.80 -1.85
C ASP A 132 -15.25 16.32 -2.38
N GLN A 133 -14.16 16.96 -1.95
CA GLN A 133 -12.79 16.53 -2.28
C GLN A 133 -12.48 15.15 -1.69
N GLN A 134 -12.90 14.88 -0.44
CA GLN A 134 -12.74 13.57 0.18
C GLN A 134 -13.46 12.48 -0.63
N ARG A 135 -14.70 12.73 -1.07
CA ARG A 135 -15.46 11.78 -1.91
C ARG A 135 -14.74 11.49 -3.24
N LYS A 136 -14.23 12.53 -3.92
CA LYS A 136 -13.44 12.36 -5.15
C LYS A 136 -12.17 11.54 -4.90
N LEU A 137 -11.44 11.86 -3.84
CA LEU A 137 -10.23 11.15 -3.43
C LEU A 137 -10.51 9.67 -3.14
N TYR A 138 -11.60 9.36 -2.43
CA TYR A 138 -11.98 7.97 -2.15
C TYR A 138 -12.36 7.20 -3.40
N ASN A 139 -13.10 7.83 -4.32
CA ASN A 139 -13.45 7.20 -5.60
C ASN A 139 -12.20 6.90 -6.43
N TYR A 140 -11.24 7.83 -6.45
CA TYR A 140 -9.94 7.62 -7.10
C TYR A 140 -9.20 6.40 -6.50
N PHE A 141 -9.08 6.34 -5.18
CA PHE A 141 -8.44 5.19 -4.52
C PHE A 141 -9.18 3.88 -4.76
N HIS A 142 -10.51 3.90 -4.73
CA HIS A 142 -11.32 2.72 -5.00
C HIS A 142 -11.08 2.21 -6.43
N GLN A 143 -11.03 3.09 -7.42
CA GLN A 143 -10.74 2.73 -8.82
C GLN A 143 -9.32 2.15 -8.97
N GLU A 144 -8.31 2.82 -8.42
CA GLU A 144 -6.91 2.36 -8.53
C GLU A 144 -6.64 1.04 -7.81
N LEU A 145 -7.29 0.80 -6.66
CA LEU A 145 -7.08 -0.39 -5.84
C LEU A 145 -7.96 -1.57 -6.27
N CYS A 146 -9.18 -1.33 -6.77
CA CYS A 146 -10.13 -2.40 -7.10
C CYS A 146 -10.17 -2.76 -8.58
N CYS A 147 -9.93 -1.82 -9.52
CA CYS A 147 -10.22 -2.04 -10.94
C CYS A 147 -9.01 -2.40 -11.83
N LYS A 148 -7.79 -2.54 -11.32
CA LYS A 148 -6.63 -3.00 -12.13
C LYS A 148 -6.69 -4.46 -12.60
N LYS A 149 -7.76 -5.21 -12.28
CA LYS A 149 -7.91 -6.62 -12.68
C LYS A 149 -8.71 -6.87 -13.98
N GLN A 150 -9.31 -5.88 -14.63
CA GLN A 150 -10.19 -6.17 -15.77
C GLN A 150 -9.52 -6.33 -17.14
N ALA A 151 -8.21 -6.07 -17.28
CA ALA A 151 -7.50 -6.39 -18.52
C ALA A 151 -6.94 -7.83 -18.56
N SER A 152 -6.93 -8.56 -17.44
CA SER A 152 -6.43 -9.95 -17.37
C SER A 152 -7.44 -10.98 -16.85
N CYS A 153 -8.65 -10.57 -16.45
CA CYS A 153 -9.72 -11.50 -16.08
C CYS A 153 -10.64 -11.92 -17.25
N SER A 154 -10.30 -11.56 -18.50
CA SER A 154 -11.13 -11.86 -19.69
C SER A 154 -10.35 -12.60 -20.79
N SER A 155 -9.48 -13.55 -20.44
CA SER A 155 -8.84 -14.41 -21.45
C SER A 155 -8.57 -15.82 -20.92
N GLU A 156 -9.62 -16.49 -20.46
CA GLU A 156 -9.69 -17.93 -20.65
C GLU A 156 -11.13 -18.26 -21.04
N ALA A 157 -11.38 -18.25 -22.34
CA ALA A 157 -12.56 -18.83 -22.93
C ALA A 157 -12.55 -20.33 -22.61
N ILE A 158 -13.16 -20.71 -21.50
CA ILE A 158 -13.62 -22.08 -21.31
C ILE A 158 -14.78 -22.27 -22.30
N PRO A 159 -14.71 -23.25 -23.22
CA PRO A 159 -15.79 -23.50 -24.16
C PRO A 159 -17.05 -23.88 -23.38
N GLN A 160 -18.11 -23.08 -23.55
CA GLN A 160 -19.45 -23.39 -23.08
C GLN A 160 -19.90 -24.73 -23.68
N LYS A 161 -19.90 -25.78 -22.85
CA LYS A 161 -20.74 -26.95 -23.06
C LYS A 161 -21.82 -26.97 -22.00
N SER A 162 -23.05 -27.07 -22.50
CA SER A 162 -24.27 -27.57 -21.87
C SER A 162 -24.84 -26.81 -20.66
N GLY A 163 -25.89 -26.03 -20.94
CA GLY A 163 -27.23 -26.42 -20.48
C GLY A 163 -27.72 -25.84 -19.16
N CYS A 164 -28.18 -24.60 -19.18
CA CYS A 164 -29.26 -24.16 -18.29
C CYS A 164 -30.52 -24.02 -19.15
N LYS A 165 -31.44 -24.98 -18.99
CA LYS A 165 -32.79 -24.92 -19.56
C LYS A 165 -33.51 -23.74 -18.93
N GLU A 166 -33.90 -22.81 -19.78
CA GLU A 166 -34.82 -21.71 -19.51
C GLU A 166 -36.21 -22.31 -19.20
N ASN A 167 -36.64 -22.20 -17.95
CA ASN A 167 -37.93 -22.70 -17.52
C ASN A 167 -38.97 -21.61 -17.84
N GLN A 168 -39.63 -21.75 -18.99
CA GLN A 168 -40.85 -21.00 -19.29
C GLN A 168 -42.00 -21.53 -18.43
N GLY A 169 -42.65 -20.63 -17.71
CA GLY A 169 -43.94 -20.87 -17.08
C GLY A 169 -44.36 -19.63 -16.30
N SER A 170 -45.60 -19.18 -16.30
CA SER A 170 -46.78 -19.48 -17.11
C SER A 170 -47.73 -18.31 -16.88
N LYS A 171 -48.53 -17.98 -17.88
CA LYS A 171 -49.60 -16.98 -17.82
C LYS A 171 -50.72 -17.43 -16.87
N GLY A 172 -51.40 -16.44 -16.27
CA GLY A 172 -52.75 -16.54 -15.70
C GLY A 172 -52.88 -15.47 -14.60
N GLY A 173 -53.67 -14.40 -14.69
CA GLY A 173 -54.92 -14.22 -15.40
C GLY A 173 -56.08 -14.56 -14.48
N GLN A 174 -56.57 -13.61 -13.67
CA GLN A 174 -57.95 -13.66 -13.17
C GLN A 174 -58.47 -12.28 -12.77
N LYS A 175 -59.67 -12.00 -13.31
CA LYS A 175 -60.52 -10.83 -13.15
C LYS A 175 -61.44 -10.98 -11.92
N THR A 176 -61.96 -9.83 -11.49
CA THR A 176 -63.32 -9.57 -10.93
C THR A 176 -63.64 -10.08 -9.52
N PRO A 177 -64.66 -9.53 -8.82
CA PRO A 177 -65.77 -8.65 -9.25
C PRO A 177 -65.48 -7.15 -9.24
#